data_AF-A0A920EPT1-F1
#
_entry.id   AF-A0A920EPT1-F1
#
_cell.length_a   1.000
_cell.length_b   1.000
_cell.length_c   1.000
_cell.angle_alpha   90.00
_cell.angle_beta   90.00
_cell.angle_gamma   90.00
#
_symmetry.space_group_name_H-M   'P 1'
#
loop_
_entity.id
_entity.type
_entity.pdbx_description
1 polymer ?
#
loop_
_entity_poly.entity_id
_entity_poly.type
_entity_poly.pdbx_seq_one_letter_code
_entity_poly.pdbx_strand_id
1 'polypeptide(L)'
;MTENVKQGFYEFMSMQALTFKDPITLVGGAYVSTENFKASTQFASNIVAADGGANTCLQYGVKPDAVIGDLDSIEEKSKVQIEDDRIHFVSSQDDTDFEKSLDRINAPLIIGVGFLGDRVDHQMAVQTALVKHYNKKFF
;
A
#
# COMPACT_ATOMS: atom_id res chain seq x y z
N MET A 1 -3.66 28.62 -0.71
CA MET A 1 -3.18 28.11 0.59
C MET A 1 -1.67 28.25 0.64
N THR A 2 -1.08 28.69 1.74
CA THR A 2 0.37 28.81 1.91
C THR A 2 1.01 27.41 2.00
N GLU A 3 2.29 27.26 1.64
CA GLU A 3 3.02 25.96 1.69
C GLU A 3 2.94 25.29 3.07
N ASN A 4 3.00 26.07 4.16
CA ASN A 4 2.87 25.55 5.53
C ASN A 4 1.48 24.96 5.83
N VAL A 5 0.41 25.45 5.20
CA VAL A 5 -0.94 24.90 5.35
C VAL A 5 -1.08 23.60 4.55
N LYS A 6 -0.43 23.50 3.39
CA LYS A 6 -0.34 22.23 2.64
C LYS A 6 0.45 21.18 3.43
N GLN A 7 1.61 21.54 3.97
CA GLN A 7 2.45 20.62 4.75
C GLN A 7 1.70 20.07 5.97
N GLY A 8 1.05 20.93 6.77
CA GLY A 8 0.25 20.49 7.91
C GLY A 8 -0.98 19.66 7.52
N PHE A 9 -1.56 19.89 6.33
CA PHE A 9 -2.64 19.07 5.79
C PHE A 9 -2.16 17.67 5.37
N TYR A 10 -1.01 17.57 4.69
CA TYR A 10 -0.40 16.28 4.35
C TYR A 10 0.05 15.51 5.60
N GLU A 11 0.59 16.19 6.62
CA GLU A 11 0.92 15.58 7.93
C GLU A 11 -0.33 15.10 8.68
N PHE A 12 -1.44 15.84 8.63
CA PHE A 12 -2.70 15.38 9.21
C PHE A 12 -3.28 14.17 8.46
N MET A 13 -3.22 14.19 7.13
CA MET A 13 -3.69 13.07 6.29
C MET A 13 -2.80 11.82 6.41
N SER A 14 -1.50 11.97 6.63
CA SER A 14 -0.57 10.84 6.80
C SER A 14 -0.74 10.07 8.12
N MET A 15 -1.40 10.70 9.10
CA MET A 15 -1.68 10.13 10.41
C MET A 15 -3.05 9.43 10.51
N GLN A 16 -3.93 9.60 9.52
CA GLN A 16 -5.24 8.93 9.55
C GLN A 16 -5.17 7.50 9.00
N ALA A 17 -5.71 6.57 9.78
CA ALA A 17 -5.96 5.22 9.29
C ALA A 17 -7.12 5.24 8.28
N LEU A 18 -6.89 4.66 7.11
CA LEU A 18 -7.89 4.36 6.10
C LEU A 18 -8.81 3.27 6.60
N THR A 19 -10.12 3.50 6.50
CA THR A 19 -11.13 2.53 6.94
C THR A 19 -11.97 2.06 5.76
N PHE A 20 -12.00 0.75 5.55
CA PHE A 20 -12.75 0.07 4.51
C PHE A 20 -13.83 -0.81 5.14
N LYS A 21 -15.04 -0.78 4.58
CA LYS A 21 -16.17 -1.61 5.04
C LYS A 21 -16.12 -3.03 4.48
N ASP A 22 -15.44 -3.19 3.34
CA ASP A 22 -15.31 -4.44 2.60
C ASP A 22 -13.82 -4.88 2.57
N PRO A 23 -13.52 -6.15 2.23
CA PRO A 23 -12.15 -6.61 2.05
C PRO A 23 -11.35 -5.74 1.07
N ILE A 24 -10.04 -5.68 1.28
CA ILE A 24 -9.11 -4.95 0.41
C ILE A 24 -8.03 -5.87 -0.19
N THR A 25 -7.57 -5.54 -1.38
CA THR A 25 -6.33 -6.09 -1.95
C THR A 25 -5.19 -5.11 -1.64
N LEU A 26 -4.19 -5.56 -0.89
CA LEU A 26 -2.96 -4.82 -0.66
C LEU A 26 -1.88 -5.32 -1.62
N VAL A 27 -1.31 -4.41 -2.42
CA VAL A 27 -0.35 -4.74 -3.48
C VAL A 27 1.04 -4.20 -3.10
N GLY A 28 2.04 -5.07 -3.09
CA GLY A 28 3.45 -4.72 -2.92
C GLY A 28 4.23 -4.70 -4.25
N GLY A 29 5.53 -4.38 -4.15
CA GLY A 29 6.42 -4.20 -5.31
C GLY A 29 7.06 -5.49 -5.87
N ALA A 30 6.95 -6.64 -5.21
CA ALA A 30 7.47 -7.89 -5.75
C ALA A 30 6.57 -8.43 -6.87
N TYR A 31 7.09 -9.41 -7.63
CA TYR A 31 6.35 -10.00 -8.76
C TYR A 31 4.98 -10.54 -8.33
N VAL A 32 3.95 -10.18 -9.11
CA VAL A 32 2.58 -10.73 -9.00
C VAL A 32 2.18 -11.28 -10.36
N SER A 33 1.74 -12.54 -10.41
CA SER A 33 1.19 -13.11 -11.65
C SER A 33 -0.16 -12.47 -12.00
N THR A 34 -0.50 -12.44 -13.29
CA THR A 34 -1.79 -11.90 -13.75
C THR A 34 -2.97 -12.64 -13.13
N GLU A 35 -2.85 -13.96 -12.94
CA GLU A 35 -3.88 -14.78 -12.30
C GLU A 35 -4.11 -14.37 -10.85
N ASN A 36 -3.04 -14.27 -10.04
CA ASN A 36 -3.15 -13.88 -8.64
C ASN A 36 -3.65 -12.44 -8.51
N PHE A 37 -3.14 -11.51 -9.32
CA PHE A 37 -3.62 -10.12 -9.29
C PHE A 37 -5.12 -10.04 -9.61
N LYS A 38 -5.58 -10.74 -10.65
CA LYS A 38 -6.98 -10.77 -11.03
C LYS A 38 -7.85 -11.45 -9.97
N ALA A 39 -7.42 -12.58 -9.43
CA ALA A 39 -8.17 -13.30 -8.41
C ALA A 39 -8.36 -12.45 -7.14
N SER A 40 -7.29 -11.81 -6.67
CA SER A 40 -7.34 -10.93 -5.50
C SER A 40 -8.25 -9.72 -5.74
N THR A 41 -8.09 -9.02 -6.86
CA THR A 41 -8.90 -7.82 -7.17
C THR A 41 -10.37 -8.13 -7.49
N GLN A 42 -10.68 -9.33 -8.00
CA GLN A 42 -12.07 -9.80 -8.14
C GLN A 42 -12.72 -10.13 -6.79
N PHE A 43 -11.96 -10.64 -5.83
CA PHE A 43 -12.47 -10.92 -4.49
C PHE A 43 -12.61 -9.64 -3.65
N ALA A 44 -11.61 -8.77 -3.71
CA ALA A 44 -11.52 -7.52 -2.96
C ALA A 44 -11.19 -6.36 -3.90
N SER A 45 -12.23 -5.63 -4.31
CA SER A 45 -12.16 -4.59 -5.34
C SER A 45 -11.58 -3.25 -4.84
N ASN A 46 -11.49 -3.05 -3.52
CA ASN A 46 -10.77 -1.93 -2.94
C ASN A 46 -9.27 -2.24 -2.99
N ILE A 47 -8.49 -1.44 -3.68
CA ILE A 47 -7.08 -1.72 -4.00
C ILE A 47 -6.19 -0.68 -3.34
N VAL A 48 -5.32 -1.13 -2.44
CA VAL A 48 -4.33 -0.28 -1.79
C VAL A 48 -2.94 -0.73 -2.25
N ALA A 49 -2.09 0.22 -2.60
CA ALA A 49 -0.70 -0.02 -2.94
C ALA A 49 0.22 0.34 -1.76
N ALA A 50 1.11 -0.57 -1.40
CA ALA A 50 2.26 -0.28 -0.54
C ALA A 50 3.40 0.21 -1.44
N ASP A 51 3.63 1.52 -1.40
CA ASP A 51 4.67 2.23 -2.13
C ASP A 51 4.82 1.79 -3.60
N GLY A 52 5.95 1.15 -3.96
CA GLY A 52 6.22 0.60 -5.29
C GLY A 52 5.16 -0.36 -5.84
N GLY A 53 4.26 -0.90 -5.00
CA GLY A 53 3.07 -1.63 -5.44
C GLY A 53 2.13 -0.81 -6.35
N ALA A 54 2.24 0.52 -6.31
CA ALA A 54 1.53 1.40 -7.23
C ALA A 54 1.94 1.15 -8.69
N ASN A 55 3.23 0.86 -8.93
CA ASN A 55 3.71 0.49 -10.27
C ASN A 55 3.05 -0.80 -10.74
N THR A 56 2.94 -1.80 -9.87
CA THR A 56 2.26 -3.08 -10.18
C THR A 56 0.79 -2.87 -10.55
N CYS A 57 0.07 -2.07 -9.77
CA CYS A 57 -1.34 -1.73 -10.07
C CYS A 57 -1.46 -1.10 -11.48
N LEU A 58 -0.65 -0.08 -11.76
CA LEU A 58 -0.69 0.64 -13.03
C LEU A 58 -0.23 -0.23 -14.21
N GLN A 59 0.73 -1.13 -14.01
CA GLN A 59 1.12 -2.13 -15.01
C GLN A 59 -0.06 -3.02 -15.42
N TYR A 60 -0.95 -3.35 -14.49
CA TYR A 60 -2.18 -4.08 -14.76
C TYR A 60 -3.35 -3.21 -15.21
N GLY A 61 -3.12 -1.91 -15.46
CA GLY A 61 -4.14 -0.97 -15.91
C GLY A 61 -5.15 -0.59 -14.82
N VAL A 62 -4.80 -0.79 -13.55
CA VAL A 62 -5.65 -0.49 -12.40
C VAL A 62 -5.08 0.67 -11.60
N LYS A 63 -5.91 1.68 -11.34
CA LYS A 63 -5.55 2.77 -10.44
C LYS A 63 -5.85 2.35 -9.00
N PRO A 64 -4.86 2.38 -8.08
CA PRO A 64 -5.13 2.09 -6.67
C PRO A 64 -6.04 3.16 -6.07
N ASP A 65 -6.87 2.78 -5.09
CA ASP A 65 -7.71 3.69 -4.31
C ASP A 65 -6.88 4.49 -3.29
N ALA A 66 -5.76 3.92 -2.85
CA ALA A 66 -4.78 4.57 -1.98
C ALA A 66 -3.37 4.04 -2.21
N VAL A 67 -2.36 4.89 -1.99
CA VAL A 67 -0.94 4.55 -2.00
C VAL A 67 -0.34 4.97 -0.67
N ILE A 68 0.29 4.03 0.04
CA ILE A 68 0.88 4.27 1.37
C ILE A 68 2.38 3.98 1.28
N GLY A 69 3.21 4.94 1.68
CA GLY A 69 4.67 4.81 1.64
C GLY A 69 5.37 6.15 1.58
N ASP A 70 6.68 6.15 1.44
CA ASP A 70 7.49 7.35 1.22
C ASP A 70 7.65 7.72 -0.28
N LEU A 71 7.07 6.93 -1.19
CA LEU A 71 6.99 7.19 -2.63
C LEU A 71 8.35 7.10 -3.34
N ASP A 72 9.35 6.50 -2.71
CA ASP A 72 10.71 6.42 -3.24
C ASP A 72 10.87 5.32 -4.30
N SER A 73 10.03 4.27 -4.25
CA SER A 73 10.07 3.14 -5.19
C SER A 73 9.02 3.26 -6.30
N ILE A 74 8.29 4.37 -6.38
CA ILE A 74 7.32 4.64 -7.44
C ILE A 74 8.01 5.31 -8.63
N GLU A 75 7.80 4.78 -9.83
CA GLU A 75 8.37 5.35 -11.06
C GLU A 75 7.75 6.73 -11.37
N GLU A 76 8.51 7.68 -11.91
CA GLU A 76 8.01 9.03 -12.21
C GLU A 76 6.78 9.04 -13.14
N LYS A 77 6.75 8.14 -14.14
CA LYS A 77 5.58 7.95 -15.01
C LYS A 77 4.34 7.44 -14.25
N SER A 78 4.53 6.78 -13.11
CA SER A 78 3.47 6.26 -12.26
C SER A 78 2.96 7.34 -11.32
N LYS A 79 3.86 8.14 -10.72
CA LYS A 79 3.51 9.26 -9.83
C LYS A 79 2.52 10.23 -10.47
N VAL A 80 2.74 10.59 -11.74
CA VAL A 80 1.85 11.51 -12.47
C VAL A 80 0.46 10.95 -12.79
N GLN A 81 0.25 9.63 -12.63
CA GLN A 81 -1.03 8.98 -12.89
C GLN A 81 -1.90 8.81 -11.64
N ILE A 82 -1.33 9.08 -10.47
CA ILE A 82 -1.97 8.91 -9.16
C ILE A 82 -2.37 10.29 -8.67
N GLU A 83 -3.64 10.44 -8.34
CA GLU A 83 -4.17 11.69 -7.82
C GLU A 83 -3.65 11.97 -6.39
N ASP A 84 -3.31 13.23 -6.08
CA ASP A 84 -2.73 13.65 -4.79
C ASP A 84 -3.57 13.22 -3.58
N ASP A 85 -4.89 13.11 -3.73
CA ASP A 85 -5.84 12.73 -2.67
C ASP A 85 -5.82 11.23 -2.35
N ARG A 86 -5.16 10.42 -3.19
CA ARG A 86 -4.92 8.98 -2.96
C ARG A 86 -3.56 8.69 -2.34
N ILE A 87 -2.71 9.71 -2.20
CA ILE A 87 -1.36 9.57 -1.68
C ILE A 87 -1.35 9.79 -0.17
N HIS A 88 -0.95 8.75 0.55
CA HIS A 88 -0.76 8.75 2.00
C HIS A 88 0.72 8.64 2.29
N PHE A 89 1.42 9.78 2.19
CA PHE A 89 2.85 9.87 2.37
C PHE A 89 3.24 9.56 3.83
N VAL A 90 4.19 8.65 4.04
CA VAL A 90 4.70 8.28 5.37
C VAL A 90 6.22 8.31 5.34
N SER A 91 6.80 9.30 6.02
CA SER A 91 8.25 9.55 6.01
C SER A 91 9.09 8.61 6.88
N SER A 92 8.45 7.78 7.72
CA SER A 92 9.16 6.82 8.58
C SER A 92 10.06 5.92 7.76
N GLN A 93 11.28 5.70 8.24
CA GLN A 93 12.28 4.82 7.63
C GLN A 93 12.61 3.62 8.53
N ASP A 94 12.03 3.56 9.72
CA ASP A 94 12.26 2.50 10.70
C ASP A 94 11.36 1.27 10.46
N ASP A 95 10.38 1.41 9.56
CA ASP A 95 9.39 0.40 9.19
C ASP A 95 9.31 0.23 7.66
N THR A 96 8.90 -0.96 7.22
CA THR A 96 8.69 -1.24 5.78
C THR A 96 7.36 -0.65 5.31
N ASP A 97 7.19 -0.37 4.02
CA ASP A 97 5.90 0.12 3.49
C ASP A 97 4.75 -0.86 3.70
N PHE A 98 5.06 -2.16 3.82
CA PHE A 98 4.10 -3.15 4.26
C PHE A 98 3.63 -2.91 5.70
N GLU A 99 4.55 -2.68 6.63
CA GLU A 99 4.24 -2.37 8.03
C GLU A 99 3.51 -1.02 8.15
N LYS A 100 3.98 0.03 7.44
CA LYS A 100 3.29 1.33 7.32
C LYS A 100 1.84 1.17 6.88
N SER A 101 1.60 0.27 5.91
CA SER A 101 0.26 -0.06 5.41
C SER A 101 -0.59 -0.78 6.44
N LEU A 102 -0.04 -1.79 7.12
CA LEU A 102 -0.77 -2.50 8.17
C LEU A 102 -1.17 -1.58 9.32
N ASP A 103 -0.32 -0.63 9.72
CA ASP A 103 -0.66 0.34 10.77
C ASP A 103 -1.80 1.28 10.37
N ARG A 104 -1.93 1.57 9.07
CA ARG A 104 -2.85 2.58 8.54
C ARG A 104 -4.10 2.01 7.87
N ILE A 105 -4.25 0.69 7.73
CA ILE A 105 -5.43 0.10 7.09
C ILE A 105 -6.31 -0.62 8.11
N ASN A 106 -7.55 -0.16 8.26
CA ASN A 106 -8.61 -0.87 8.95
C ASN A 106 -9.58 -1.46 7.93
N ALA A 107 -9.55 -2.78 7.78
CA ALA A 107 -10.42 -3.52 6.88
C ALA A 107 -10.86 -4.84 7.54
N PRO A 108 -12.03 -5.40 7.18
CA PRO A 108 -12.48 -6.69 7.68
C PRO A 108 -11.58 -7.87 7.24
N LEU A 109 -10.84 -7.72 6.13
CA LEU A 109 -9.87 -8.66 5.59
C LEU A 109 -8.91 -7.92 4.65
N ILE A 110 -7.64 -8.30 4.67
CA ILE A 110 -6.61 -7.84 3.72
C ILE A 110 -6.09 -9.04 2.95
N ILE A 111 -6.11 -8.98 1.61
CA ILE A 111 -5.45 -9.95 0.74
C ILE A 111 -4.14 -9.34 0.25
N GLY A 112 -3.01 -9.97 0.60
CA GLY A 112 -1.68 -9.50 0.22
C GLY A 112 -1.16 -10.13 -1.05
N VAL A 113 -0.75 -9.31 -2.02
CA VAL A 113 0.00 -9.77 -3.21
C VAL A 113 1.26 -8.93 -3.41
N GLY A 114 2.33 -9.53 -3.92
CA GLY A 114 3.56 -8.80 -4.26
C GLY A 114 4.46 -8.47 -3.06
N PHE A 115 4.47 -9.33 -2.03
CA PHE A 115 5.29 -9.13 -0.83
C PHE A 115 6.39 -10.19 -0.63
N LEU A 116 6.49 -11.19 -1.50
CA LEU A 116 7.41 -12.32 -1.35
C LEU A 116 8.24 -12.54 -2.63
N GLY A 117 9.42 -13.14 -2.50
CA GLY A 117 10.14 -13.76 -3.62
C GLY A 117 11.14 -12.90 -4.39
N ASP A 118 11.34 -11.64 -4.02
CA ASP A 118 12.38 -10.77 -4.62
C ASP A 118 13.59 -10.63 -3.67
N ARG A 119 13.49 -9.69 -2.72
CA ARG A 119 14.50 -9.49 -1.66
C ARG A 119 14.17 -10.29 -0.41
N VAL A 120 15.07 -11.20 -0.01
CA VAL A 120 14.87 -12.09 1.16
C VAL A 120 14.72 -11.31 2.47
N ASP A 121 15.49 -10.23 2.64
CA ASP A 121 15.40 -9.34 3.79
C ASP A 121 14.04 -8.61 3.88
N HIS A 122 13.51 -8.11 2.76
CA HIS A 122 12.17 -7.55 2.71
C HIS A 122 11.10 -8.60 3.05
N GLN A 123 11.25 -9.82 2.51
CA GLN A 123 10.32 -10.91 2.80
C GLN A 123 10.31 -11.26 4.30
N MET A 124 11.47 -11.31 4.97
CA MET A 124 11.53 -11.53 6.42
C MET A 124 10.88 -10.39 7.21
N ALA A 125 11.04 -9.15 6.76
CA ALA A 125 10.39 -7.99 7.37
C ALA A 125 8.86 -8.07 7.25
N VAL A 126 8.33 -8.44 6.07
CA VAL A 126 6.89 -8.70 5.86
C VAL A 126 6.38 -9.78 6.82
N GLN A 127 7.07 -10.91 6.92
CA GLN A 127 6.68 -12.00 7.81
C GLN A 127 6.71 -11.57 9.29
N THR A 128 7.71 -10.79 9.68
CA THR A 128 7.82 -10.23 11.03
C THR A 128 6.66 -9.26 11.31
N ALA A 129 6.32 -8.40 10.36
CA ALA A 129 5.20 -7.48 10.47
C ALA A 129 3.87 -8.22 10.61
N LEU A 130 3.65 -9.32 9.89
CA LEU A 130 2.46 -10.17 10.06
C LEU A 130 2.34 -10.72 11.48
N VAL A 131 3.45 -11.14 12.10
CA VAL A 131 3.45 -11.64 13.48
C VAL A 131 3.15 -10.51 14.47
N LYS A 132 3.74 -9.32 14.28
CA LYS A 132 3.42 -8.14 15.12
C LYS A 132 1.95 -7.74 15.01
N HIS A 133 1.34 -7.93 13.84
CA HIS A 133 -0.04 -7.57 13.50
C HIS A 133 -0.99 -8.77 13.52
N TYR A 134 -0.78 -9.73 14.45
CA TYR A 134 -1.56 -10.97 14.54
C TYR A 134 -3.09 -10.77 14.72
N ASN A 135 -3.51 -9.57 15.14
CA ASN A 135 -4.91 -9.21 15.31
C ASN A 135 -5.58 -8.81 13.99
N LYS A 136 -4.83 -8.56 12.91
CA LYS A 136 -5.37 -8.27 11.58
C LYS A 136 -5.68 -9.56 10.85
N LYS A 137 -6.81 -9.57 10.14
CA LYS A 137 -7.15 -10.67 9.23
C LYS A 137 -6.43 -10.45 7.92
N PHE A 138 -5.39 -11.23 7.68
CA PHE A 138 -4.56 -11.16 6.47
C PHE A 138 -4.57 -12.52 5.77
N PHE A 139 -4.71 -12.53 4.45
CA PHE A 139 -4.64 -13.70 3.59
C PHE A 139 -3.57 -13.52 2.51
#